data_AF-A0A8D8IZX8-F1
#
_entry.id   AF-A0A8D8IZX8-F1
#
_cell.length_a   1.000
_cell.length_b   1.000
_cell.length_c   1.000
_cell.angle_alpha   90.00
_cell.angle_beta   90.00
_cell.angle_gamma   90.00
#
_symmetry.space_group_name_H-M   'P 1'
#
loop_
_entity.id
_entity.type
_entity.pdbx_description
1 polymer ?
#
loop_
_entity_poly.entity_id
_entity_poly.type
_entity_poly.pdbx_seq_one_letter_code
_entity_poly.pdbx_strand_id
1 'polypeptide(L)'
;SNHEPYFGYAGAFNCLKEDAGDVAFVKHSTVLENLPDKADRDQYELLCRDNTRRPVDDYENCYLAQVPSHAVVARSVDGQEDSIWELLNQAQEHFGRDKSPDFQLFSSSHGKDLLFKDSANGFLKIPSKMDSSLYLGYQYVTALRNLREEISPDSSKNECKKVRWCAIGHEETQKCDAWSINSGGKIECVSAENTEDCIAKIVKGEADAMSLDGGYIYIAGKCGLVPVLAENYKTEGENCVNTPEKGYLAVAVVKKSSGPDLNWNNLKGKKSCHTAVDRTAGWNIPMGLLYNKINSCKFDQFFGEGCAPGSQRNSSLCALCIGSERAPGRECLANNHERYYGYTGAFRCLVEKGDVAFVKDQVVQQNTDGKKQG
;
A
#
# COMPACT_ATOMS: atom_id res chain seq x y z
N SER A 1 -6.19 -23.79 -26.86
CA SER A 1 -7.53 -24.36 -27.06
C SER A 1 -7.49 -25.79 -26.55
N ASN A 2 -8.56 -26.32 -25.95
CA ASN A 2 -8.58 -27.70 -25.45
C ASN A 2 -8.46 -28.77 -26.56
N HIS A 3 -8.44 -28.35 -27.83
CA HIS A 3 -8.17 -29.19 -28.99
C HIS A 3 -6.67 -29.40 -29.26
N GLU A 4 -5.79 -28.62 -28.60
CA GLU A 4 -4.33 -28.78 -28.68
C GLU A 4 -3.84 -29.61 -27.47
N PRO A 5 -3.29 -30.83 -27.67
CA PRO A 5 -2.94 -31.74 -26.58
C PRO A 5 -1.91 -31.17 -25.59
N TYR A 6 -1.06 -30.24 -26.02
CA TYR A 6 -0.07 -29.60 -25.14
C TYR A 6 -0.52 -28.24 -24.58
N PHE A 7 -1.81 -27.91 -24.66
CA PHE A 7 -2.34 -26.66 -24.14
C PHE A 7 -2.52 -26.65 -22.60
N GLY A 8 -2.20 -25.50 -21.99
CA GLY A 8 -2.35 -25.28 -20.56
C GLY A 8 -1.28 -26.00 -19.73
N TYR A 9 -1.45 -26.02 -18.40
CA TYR A 9 -0.42 -26.55 -17.50
C TYR A 9 -0.24 -28.07 -17.64
N ALA A 10 -1.33 -28.83 -17.67
CA ALA A 10 -1.25 -30.28 -17.82
C ALA A 10 -0.72 -30.68 -19.21
N GLY A 11 -1.16 -29.99 -20.27
CA GLY A 11 -0.66 -30.23 -21.62
C GLY A 11 0.82 -29.90 -21.77
N ALA A 12 1.28 -28.77 -21.24
CA ALA A 12 2.70 -28.41 -21.27
C ALA A 12 3.57 -29.41 -20.50
N PHE A 13 3.07 -29.95 -19.37
CA PHE A 13 3.76 -31.04 -18.67
C PHE A 13 3.75 -32.35 -19.47
N ASN A 14 2.66 -32.67 -20.17
CA ASN A 14 2.61 -33.83 -21.07
C ASN A 14 3.63 -33.72 -22.22
N CYS A 15 3.85 -32.52 -22.76
CA CYS A 15 4.91 -32.26 -23.76
C CYS A 15 6.30 -32.69 -23.25
N LEU A 16 6.63 -32.34 -21.99
CA LEU A 16 7.87 -32.78 -21.35
C LEU A 16 7.87 -34.29 -21.08
N LYS A 17 6.74 -34.85 -20.62
CA LYS A 17 6.62 -36.28 -20.31
C LYS A 17 6.74 -37.18 -21.55
N GLU A 18 6.34 -36.68 -22.72
CA GLU A 18 6.41 -37.39 -24.01
C GLU A 18 7.71 -37.11 -24.77
N ASP A 19 8.71 -36.51 -24.12
CA ASP A 19 10.02 -36.15 -24.70
C ASP A 19 9.93 -35.22 -25.94
N ALA A 20 8.81 -34.50 -26.09
CA ALA A 20 8.62 -33.54 -27.18
C ALA A 20 9.32 -32.19 -26.91
N GLY A 21 9.67 -31.90 -25.66
CA GLY A 21 10.49 -30.75 -25.28
C GLY A 21 11.28 -31.00 -24.00
N ASP A 22 12.41 -30.31 -23.83
CA ASP A 22 13.34 -30.52 -22.71
C ASP A 22 12.95 -29.80 -21.40
N VAL A 23 12.03 -28.84 -21.47
CA VAL A 23 11.58 -28.04 -20.33
C VAL A 23 10.12 -27.64 -20.47
N ALA A 24 9.37 -27.75 -19.36
CA ALA A 24 7.99 -27.27 -19.26
C ALA A 24 7.86 -26.15 -18.22
N PHE A 25 7.32 -25.01 -18.62
CA PHE A 25 7.03 -23.89 -17.71
C PHE A 25 5.60 -24.03 -17.17
N VAL A 26 5.50 -24.55 -15.94
CA VAL A 26 4.21 -24.86 -15.28
C VAL A 26 4.17 -24.34 -13.84
N LYS A 27 3.02 -24.44 -13.17
CA LYS A 27 2.89 -24.13 -11.73
C LYS A 27 3.54 -25.24 -10.90
N HIS A 28 3.90 -24.91 -9.65
CA HIS A 28 4.44 -25.88 -8.69
C HIS A 28 3.52 -27.09 -8.47
N SER A 29 2.19 -26.90 -8.49
CA SER A 29 1.23 -27.98 -8.25
C SER A 29 1.06 -28.93 -9.44
N THR A 30 1.44 -28.54 -10.65
CA THR A 30 1.12 -29.32 -11.87
C THR A 30 1.72 -30.72 -11.84
N VAL A 31 2.98 -30.86 -11.41
CA VAL A 31 3.65 -32.18 -11.36
C VAL A 31 2.96 -33.07 -10.31
N LEU A 32 2.66 -32.50 -9.13
CA LEU A 32 1.96 -33.19 -8.03
C LEU A 32 0.54 -33.64 -8.41
N GLU A 33 -0.17 -32.83 -9.19
CA GLU A 33 -1.54 -33.12 -9.66
C GLU A 33 -1.59 -34.22 -10.74
N ASN A 34 -0.52 -34.37 -11.54
CA ASN A 34 -0.49 -35.34 -12.65
C ASN A 34 0.30 -36.62 -12.33
N LEU A 35 1.16 -36.60 -11.30
CA LEU A 35 1.96 -37.73 -10.83
C LEU A 35 1.75 -37.94 -9.31
N PRO A 36 0.71 -38.70 -8.90
CA PRO A 36 0.44 -38.94 -7.48
C PRO A 36 1.57 -39.73 -6.80
N ASP A 37 2.17 -40.66 -7.53
CA ASP A 37 3.24 -41.53 -7.02
C ASP A 37 4.57 -40.78 -6.94
N LYS A 38 5.21 -40.83 -5.78
CA LYS A 38 6.49 -40.14 -5.54
C LYS A 38 7.61 -40.64 -6.45
N ALA A 39 7.64 -41.95 -6.73
CA ALA A 39 8.66 -42.55 -7.60
C ALA A 39 8.63 -41.99 -9.02
N ASP A 40 7.46 -41.56 -9.51
CA ASP A 40 7.35 -40.89 -10.81
C ASP A 40 7.81 -39.44 -10.73
N ARG A 41 7.51 -38.76 -9.62
CA ARG A 41 7.94 -37.36 -9.38
C ARG A 41 9.45 -37.22 -9.27
N ASP A 42 10.12 -38.21 -8.67
CA ASP A 42 11.57 -38.23 -8.48
C ASP A 42 12.35 -38.31 -9.82
N GLN A 43 11.66 -38.55 -10.95
CA GLN A 43 12.25 -38.51 -12.30
C GLN A 43 12.34 -37.09 -12.87
N TYR A 44 11.80 -36.08 -12.19
CA TYR A 44 11.77 -34.69 -12.64
C TYR A 44 12.47 -33.77 -11.63
N GLU A 45 13.06 -32.68 -12.14
CA GLU A 45 13.72 -31.64 -11.34
C GLU A 45 13.26 -30.24 -11.76
N LEU A 46 13.40 -29.26 -10.86
CA LEU A 46 13.18 -27.84 -11.10
C LEU A 46 14.50 -27.16 -11.47
N LEU A 47 14.43 -26.18 -12.38
CA LEU A 47 15.53 -25.27 -12.67
C LEU A 47 15.43 -24.03 -11.79
N CYS A 48 16.48 -23.76 -11.02
CA CYS A 48 16.54 -22.64 -10.08
C CYS A 48 17.25 -21.43 -10.70
N ARG A 49 16.95 -20.24 -10.17
CA ARG A 49 17.51 -18.96 -10.67
C ARG A 49 19.02 -18.80 -10.43
N ASP A 50 19.57 -19.57 -9.50
CA ASP A 50 21.01 -19.63 -9.21
C ASP A 50 21.75 -20.64 -10.10
N ASN A 51 21.09 -21.12 -11.16
CA ASN A 51 21.59 -22.15 -12.09
C ASN A 51 21.82 -23.53 -11.44
N THR A 52 21.16 -23.80 -10.31
CA THR A 52 21.11 -25.15 -9.72
C THR A 52 19.83 -25.90 -10.11
N ARG A 53 19.78 -27.19 -9.78
CA ARG A 53 18.59 -28.04 -9.91
C ARG A 53 18.16 -28.53 -8.54
N ARG A 54 16.85 -28.68 -8.35
CA ARG A 54 16.27 -29.21 -7.10
C ARG A 54 15.07 -30.12 -7.35
N PRO A 55 14.74 -31.03 -6.41
CA PRO A 55 13.53 -31.85 -6.51
C PRO A 55 12.26 -31.02 -6.65
N VAL A 56 11.24 -31.56 -7.32
CA VAL A 56 9.95 -30.89 -7.56
C VAL A 56 9.21 -30.47 -6.30
N ASP A 57 9.45 -31.15 -5.17
CA ASP A 57 8.84 -30.83 -3.87
C ASP A 57 9.51 -29.63 -3.17
N ASP A 58 10.70 -29.18 -3.60
CA ASP A 58 11.42 -28.02 -3.02
C ASP A 58 11.11 -26.70 -3.78
N TYR A 59 9.89 -26.59 -4.32
CA TYR A 59 9.46 -25.45 -5.13
C TYR A 59 9.45 -24.13 -4.33
N GLU A 60 9.38 -24.17 -2.99
CA GLU A 60 9.43 -22.97 -2.14
C GLU A 60 10.82 -22.31 -2.15
N ASN A 61 11.87 -23.08 -2.40
CA ASN A 61 13.25 -22.57 -2.48
C ASN A 61 13.79 -22.53 -3.92
N CYS A 62 13.08 -23.15 -4.88
CA CYS A 62 13.46 -23.20 -6.29
C CYS A 62 12.27 -22.89 -7.20
N TYR A 63 12.13 -21.61 -7.55
CA TYR A 63 11.07 -21.13 -8.43
C TYR A 63 11.54 -19.91 -9.25
N LEU A 64 10.88 -19.66 -10.39
CA LEU A 64 11.22 -18.52 -11.25
C LEU A 64 10.61 -17.21 -10.73
N ALA A 65 9.35 -17.25 -10.33
CA ALA A 65 8.64 -16.12 -9.74
C ALA A 65 7.44 -16.61 -8.93
N GLN A 66 7.09 -15.88 -7.88
CA GLN A 66 5.80 -16.03 -7.22
C GLN A 66 4.79 -15.16 -7.98
N VAL A 67 3.72 -15.77 -8.47
CA VAL A 67 2.68 -15.09 -9.26
C VAL A 67 1.34 -15.16 -8.54
N PRO A 68 0.50 -14.12 -8.62
CA PRO A 68 -0.83 -14.18 -8.03
C PRO A 68 -1.70 -15.23 -8.74
N SER A 69 -2.73 -15.70 -8.03
CA SER A 69 -3.70 -16.65 -8.58
C SER A 69 -4.55 -16.02 -9.69
N HIS A 70 -5.28 -16.85 -10.44
CA HIS A 70 -6.29 -16.34 -11.37
C HIS A 70 -7.36 -15.52 -10.63
N ALA A 71 -7.87 -14.46 -11.26
CA ALA A 71 -8.86 -13.57 -10.67
C ALA A 71 -10.06 -13.38 -11.59
N VAL A 72 -11.24 -13.20 -10.99
CA VAL A 72 -12.42 -12.70 -11.69
C VAL A 72 -12.27 -11.20 -11.88
N VAL A 73 -12.45 -10.71 -13.10
CA VAL A 73 -12.33 -9.29 -13.43
C VAL A 73 -13.70 -8.67 -13.69
N ALA A 74 -13.85 -7.41 -13.28
CA ALA A 74 -15.02 -6.58 -13.56
C ALA A 74 -14.55 -5.24 -14.15
N ARG A 75 -15.49 -4.43 -14.66
CA ARG A 75 -15.19 -3.05 -15.04
C ARG A 75 -14.84 -2.26 -13.78
N SER A 76 -13.91 -1.31 -13.89
CA SER A 76 -13.54 -0.40 -12.78
C SER A 76 -14.61 0.65 -12.46
N VAL A 77 -15.60 0.81 -13.33
CA VAL A 77 -16.75 1.70 -13.15
C VAL A 77 -18.01 0.91 -13.48
N ASP A 78 -19.00 0.96 -12.58
CA ASP A 78 -20.25 0.21 -12.68
C ASP A 78 -20.01 -1.29 -12.95
N GLY A 79 -19.05 -1.87 -12.22
CA GLY A 79 -18.59 -3.24 -12.36
C GLY A 79 -19.50 -4.29 -11.73
N GLN A 80 -20.39 -3.86 -10.82
CA GLN A 80 -21.23 -4.74 -9.98
C GLN A 80 -20.37 -5.69 -9.11
N GLU A 81 -19.26 -5.18 -8.58
CA GLU A 81 -18.27 -5.93 -7.82
C GLU A 81 -18.89 -6.62 -6.59
N ASP A 82 -19.83 -5.95 -5.91
CA ASP A 82 -20.55 -6.51 -4.77
C ASP A 82 -21.50 -7.63 -5.19
N SER A 83 -22.27 -7.46 -6.27
CA SER A 83 -23.16 -8.51 -6.80
C SER A 83 -22.38 -9.74 -7.29
N ILE A 84 -21.23 -9.53 -7.94
CA ILE A 84 -20.34 -10.61 -8.39
C ILE A 84 -19.81 -11.37 -7.17
N TRP A 85 -19.35 -10.65 -6.14
CA TRP A 85 -18.88 -11.26 -4.90
C TRP A 85 -19.99 -12.03 -4.18
N GLU A 86 -21.19 -11.45 -4.03
CA GLU A 86 -22.33 -12.12 -3.38
C GLU A 86 -22.71 -13.41 -4.11
N LEU A 87 -22.80 -13.36 -5.45
CA LEU A 87 -23.08 -14.53 -6.28
C LEU A 87 -22.03 -15.62 -6.08
N LEU A 88 -20.75 -15.29 -6.20
CA LEU A 88 -19.66 -16.26 -6.10
C LEU A 88 -19.48 -16.80 -4.68
N ASN A 89 -19.72 -15.96 -3.66
CA ASN A 89 -19.70 -16.40 -2.27
C ASN A 89 -20.83 -17.40 -1.97
N GLN A 90 -22.04 -17.14 -2.46
CA GLN A 90 -23.14 -18.11 -2.35
C GLN A 90 -22.84 -19.38 -3.16
N ALA A 91 -22.28 -19.24 -4.36
CA ALA A 91 -21.94 -20.38 -5.21
C ALA A 91 -20.89 -21.29 -4.56
N GLN A 92 -19.83 -20.75 -3.94
CA GLN A 92 -18.82 -21.59 -3.26
C GLN A 92 -19.37 -22.24 -1.97
N GLU A 93 -20.35 -21.64 -1.30
CA GLU A 93 -20.99 -22.25 -0.12
C GLU A 93 -21.83 -23.48 -0.49
N HIS A 94 -22.54 -23.43 -1.62
CA HIS A 94 -23.46 -24.49 -2.07
C HIS A 94 -22.82 -25.50 -3.02
N PHE A 95 -21.92 -25.05 -3.89
CA PHE A 95 -21.33 -25.82 -4.98
C PHE A 95 -19.80 -25.82 -4.95
N GLY A 96 -19.18 -25.33 -3.88
CA GLY A 96 -17.76 -25.47 -3.67
C GLY A 96 -17.33 -26.93 -3.55
N ARG A 97 -16.04 -27.13 -3.26
CA ARG A 97 -15.44 -28.47 -3.22
C ARG A 97 -16.16 -29.37 -2.23
N ASP A 98 -16.58 -30.54 -2.69
CA ASP A 98 -17.26 -31.57 -1.90
C ASP A 98 -18.58 -31.09 -1.25
N LYS A 99 -19.23 -30.05 -1.79
CA LYS A 99 -20.49 -29.49 -1.24
C LYS A 99 -21.76 -30.09 -1.84
N SER A 100 -21.77 -30.39 -3.14
CA SER A 100 -22.95 -30.91 -3.83
C SER A 100 -22.59 -32.01 -4.83
N PRO A 101 -23.23 -33.20 -4.79
CA PRO A 101 -22.96 -34.25 -5.76
C PRO A 101 -23.45 -33.90 -7.18
N ASP A 102 -24.44 -33.00 -7.29
CA ASP A 102 -25.07 -32.67 -8.58
C ASP A 102 -24.25 -31.66 -9.39
N PHE A 103 -23.54 -30.76 -8.72
CA PHE A 103 -22.74 -29.74 -9.36
C PHE A 103 -21.54 -29.33 -8.51
N GLN A 104 -20.36 -29.30 -9.14
CA GLN A 104 -19.07 -28.97 -8.52
C GLN A 104 -18.46 -27.78 -9.25
N LEU A 105 -18.38 -26.62 -8.57
CA LEU A 105 -17.92 -25.35 -9.15
C LEU A 105 -16.44 -25.36 -9.56
N PHE A 106 -15.63 -26.14 -8.85
CA PHE A 106 -14.18 -26.29 -9.08
C PHE A 106 -13.82 -27.70 -9.56
N SER A 107 -14.70 -28.35 -10.33
CA SER A 107 -14.38 -29.62 -10.96
C SER A 107 -15.01 -29.72 -12.35
N SER A 108 -14.21 -30.10 -13.33
CA SER A 108 -14.63 -30.24 -14.72
C SER A 108 -14.94 -31.69 -15.08
N SER A 109 -16.14 -31.97 -15.60
CA SER A 109 -16.51 -33.32 -16.10
C SER A 109 -16.14 -33.56 -17.56
N HIS A 110 -16.10 -32.51 -18.38
CA HIS A 110 -15.87 -32.57 -19.83
C HIS A 110 -14.69 -31.68 -20.24
N GLY A 111 -13.50 -31.98 -19.74
CA GLY A 111 -12.27 -31.21 -19.96
C GLY A 111 -11.57 -30.90 -18.64
N LYS A 112 -10.70 -29.88 -18.64
CA LYS A 112 -10.04 -29.36 -17.44
C LYS A 112 -10.20 -27.85 -17.34
N ASP A 113 -10.25 -27.35 -16.11
CA ASP A 113 -10.27 -25.93 -15.76
C ASP A 113 -11.40 -25.13 -16.45
N LEU A 114 -12.61 -25.68 -16.52
CA LEU A 114 -13.78 -25.02 -17.11
C LEU A 114 -14.32 -23.93 -16.18
N LEU A 115 -14.36 -22.69 -16.66
CA LEU A 115 -14.68 -21.45 -15.91
C LEU A 115 -13.64 -21.10 -14.83
N PHE A 116 -13.37 -22.02 -13.92
CA PHE A 116 -12.41 -21.87 -12.82
C PHE A 116 -11.39 -23.01 -12.83
N LYS A 117 -10.31 -22.86 -12.07
CA LYS A 117 -9.32 -23.93 -11.91
C LYS A 117 -9.91 -25.09 -11.12
N ASP A 118 -9.67 -26.32 -11.57
CA ASP A 118 -10.13 -27.52 -10.87
C ASP A 118 -9.43 -27.70 -9.51
N SER A 119 -8.24 -27.11 -9.34
CA SER A 119 -7.51 -27.11 -8.07
C SER A 119 -7.88 -25.96 -7.13
N ALA A 120 -8.81 -25.08 -7.51
CA ALA A 120 -9.28 -24.00 -6.63
C ALA A 120 -10.16 -24.57 -5.49
N ASN A 121 -10.04 -23.96 -4.31
CA ASN A 121 -10.84 -24.35 -3.14
C ASN A 121 -11.93 -23.31 -2.78
N GLY A 122 -11.96 -22.18 -3.49
CA GLY A 122 -12.84 -21.05 -3.18
C GLY A 122 -12.30 -19.74 -3.73
N PHE A 123 -13.01 -18.67 -3.40
CA PHE A 123 -12.68 -17.30 -3.73
C PHE A 123 -12.44 -16.46 -2.47
N LEU A 124 -11.64 -15.42 -2.62
CA LEU A 124 -11.47 -14.36 -1.63
C LEU A 124 -11.77 -13.02 -2.30
N LYS A 125 -12.49 -12.14 -1.59
CA LYS A 125 -12.77 -10.80 -2.10
C LYS A 125 -11.46 -10.00 -2.15
N ILE A 126 -11.15 -9.47 -3.32
CA ILE A 126 -10.00 -8.59 -3.52
C ILE A 126 -10.34 -7.21 -2.93
N PRO A 127 -9.45 -6.58 -2.13
CA PRO A 127 -9.68 -5.23 -1.61
C PRO A 127 -9.90 -4.20 -2.72
N SER A 128 -10.80 -3.24 -2.51
CA SER A 128 -11.21 -2.28 -3.54
C SER A 128 -10.09 -1.37 -4.09
N LYS A 129 -9.02 -1.14 -3.31
CA LYS A 129 -7.84 -0.35 -3.75
C LYS A 129 -6.86 -1.16 -4.62
N MET A 130 -7.07 -2.46 -4.78
CA MET A 130 -6.19 -3.34 -5.55
C MET A 130 -6.52 -3.27 -7.04
N ASP A 131 -5.71 -2.56 -7.82
CA ASP A 131 -5.79 -2.60 -9.28
C ASP A 131 -4.97 -3.76 -9.87
N SER A 132 -4.99 -3.90 -11.19
CA SER A 132 -4.26 -4.97 -11.88
C SER A 132 -2.76 -4.90 -11.64
N SER A 133 -2.16 -3.72 -11.60
CA SER A 133 -0.73 -3.55 -11.37
C SER A 133 -0.32 -3.95 -9.96
N LEU A 134 -1.10 -3.58 -8.94
CA LEU A 134 -0.87 -4.00 -7.56
C LEU A 134 -1.12 -5.50 -7.37
N TYR A 135 -2.17 -6.05 -7.99
CA TYR A 135 -2.49 -7.48 -7.93
C TYR A 135 -1.38 -8.33 -8.54
N LEU A 136 -0.87 -7.92 -9.70
CA LEU A 136 0.21 -8.60 -10.42
C LEU A 136 1.58 -8.39 -9.78
N GLY A 137 1.80 -7.23 -9.17
CA GLY A 137 3.06 -6.85 -8.54
C GLY A 137 4.11 -6.36 -9.54
N TYR A 138 5.05 -5.55 -9.03
CA TYR A 138 6.07 -4.86 -9.82
C TYR A 138 6.89 -5.76 -10.74
N GLN A 139 7.39 -6.89 -10.22
CA GLN A 139 8.27 -7.79 -10.97
C GLN A 139 7.56 -8.40 -12.18
N TYR A 140 6.31 -8.84 -12.01
CA TYR A 140 5.53 -9.44 -13.08
C TYR A 140 5.16 -8.41 -14.15
N VAL A 141 4.68 -7.23 -13.74
CA VAL A 141 4.35 -6.14 -14.66
C VAL A 141 5.58 -5.68 -15.43
N THR A 142 6.74 -5.57 -14.79
CA THR A 142 7.99 -5.19 -15.45
C THR A 142 8.42 -6.23 -16.48
N ALA A 143 8.32 -7.53 -16.14
CA ALA A 143 8.61 -8.60 -17.08
C ALA A 143 7.69 -8.57 -18.31
N LEU A 144 6.38 -8.34 -18.11
CA LEU A 144 5.42 -8.19 -19.20
C LEU A 144 5.72 -6.98 -20.09
N ARG A 145 6.10 -5.86 -19.48
CA ARG A 145 6.45 -4.65 -20.22
C ARG A 145 7.68 -4.88 -21.11
N ASN A 146 8.73 -5.48 -20.56
CA ASN A 146 9.96 -5.78 -21.29
C ASN A 146 9.74 -6.74 -22.48
N LEU A 147 8.72 -7.60 -22.42
CA LEU A 147 8.37 -8.52 -23.52
C LEU A 147 7.56 -7.85 -24.64
N ARG A 148 6.83 -6.76 -24.34
CA ARG A 148 5.91 -6.10 -25.27
C ARG A 148 6.47 -4.82 -25.86
N GLU A 149 7.18 -4.07 -25.04
CA GLU A 149 7.87 -2.86 -25.43
C GLU A 149 9.30 -3.31 -25.77
N GLU A 150 9.74 -3.12 -27.02
CA GLU A 150 11.09 -3.44 -27.51
C GLU A 150 12.15 -2.49 -26.89
N ILE A 151 12.12 -2.30 -25.57
CA ILE A 151 13.14 -1.59 -24.82
C ILE A 151 14.29 -2.56 -24.63
N SER A 152 15.07 -2.75 -25.69
CA SER A 152 16.43 -3.26 -25.52
C SER A 152 17.19 -2.24 -24.68
N PRO A 153 17.75 -2.61 -23.51
CA PRO A 153 18.59 -1.68 -22.77
C PRO A 153 19.76 -1.34 -23.69
N ASP A 154 19.82 -0.08 -24.13
CA ASP A 154 20.98 0.42 -24.84
C ASP A 154 22.17 0.28 -23.88
N SER A 155 22.99 -0.74 -24.13
CA SER A 155 24.15 -1.11 -23.33
C SER A 155 25.22 -0.02 -23.29
N SER A 156 25.02 1.09 -24.00
CA SER A 156 25.97 2.19 -24.13
C SER A 156 25.81 3.31 -23.09
N LYS A 157 24.81 3.27 -22.20
CA LYS A 157 24.66 4.32 -21.17
C LYS A 157 24.63 3.77 -19.74
N ASN A 158 25.79 3.85 -19.11
CA ASN A 158 25.94 4.00 -17.66
C ASN A 158 25.34 5.36 -17.17
N GLU A 159 24.15 5.72 -17.63
CA GLU A 159 23.42 6.87 -17.09
C GLU A 159 22.86 6.46 -15.73
N CYS A 160 23.25 7.20 -14.69
CA CYS A 160 22.67 7.07 -13.37
C CYS A 160 21.15 7.28 -13.51
N LYS A 161 20.37 6.23 -13.26
CA LYS A 161 18.91 6.30 -13.37
C LYS A 161 18.40 7.44 -12.49
N LYS A 162 17.59 8.32 -13.08
CA LYS A 162 16.94 9.41 -12.34
C LYS A 162 16.05 8.82 -11.24
N VAL A 163 15.99 9.48 -10.09
CA VAL A 163 15.06 9.11 -9.01
C VAL A 163 13.78 9.93 -9.18
N ARG A 164 12.65 9.26 -9.36
CA ARG A 164 11.33 9.87 -9.41
C ARG A 164 10.80 10.07 -7.99
N TRP A 165 10.80 11.30 -7.52
CA TRP A 165 10.29 11.68 -6.21
C TRP A 165 8.77 11.88 -6.27
N CYS A 166 8.04 11.26 -5.35
CA CYS A 166 6.58 11.41 -5.26
C CYS A 166 6.21 12.59 -4.34
N ALA A 167 5.58 13.61 -4.91
CA ALA A 167 5.13 14.82 -4.23
C ALA A 167 3.62 14.78 -3.97
N ILE A 168 3.20 15.15 -2.76
CA ILE A 168 1.79 15.13 -2.35
C ILE A 168 1.15 16.52 -2.57
N GLY A 169 0.21 16.57 -3.50
CA GLY A 169 -0.52 17.79 -3.85
C GLY A 169 0.35 18.85 -4.53
N HIS A 170 -0.28 19.99 -4.81
CA HIS A 170 0.29 21.02 -5.67
C HIS A 170 1.53 21.71 -5.07
N GLU A 171 1.51 22.07 -3.78
CA GLU A 171 2.61 22.82 -3.16
C GLU A 171 3.91 22.00 -3.07
N GLU A 172 3.82 20.71 -2.74
CA GLU A 172 5.00 19.83 -2.79
C GLU A 172 5.48 19.61 -4.21
N THR A 173 4.56 19.51 -5.18
CA THR A 173 4.91 19.35 -6.59
C THR A 173 5.73 20.55 -7.07
N GLN A 174 5.32 21.78 -6.77
CA GLN A 174 6.08 22.98 -7.12
C GLN A 174 7.50 23.00 -6.52
N LYS A 175 7.63 22.60 -5.25
CA LYS A 175 8.94 22.48 -4.59
C LYS A 175 9.79 21.39 -5.24
N CYS A 176 9.19 20.26 -5.58
CA CYS A 176 9.86 19.15 -6.27
C CYS A 176 10.35 19.61 -7.66
N ASP A 177 9.53 20.30 -8.44
CA ASP A 177 9.88 20.76 -9.78
C ASP A 177 11.09 21.72 -9.73
N ALA A 178 11.12 22.62 -8.74
CA ALA A 178 12.27 23.47 -8.49
C ALA A 178 13.53 22.64 -8.15
N TRP A 179 13.40 21.59 -7.33
CA TRP A 179 14.51 20.69 -7.01
C TRP A 179 14.99 19.89 -8.24
N SER A 180 14.06 19.40 -9.07
CA SER A 180 14.33 18.69 -10.32
C SER A 180 15.22 19.51 -11.25
N ILE A 181 14.90 20.79 -11.47
CA ILE A 181 15.71 21.74 -12.28
C ILE A 181 17.14 21.85 -11.72
N ASN A 182 17.28 21.94 -10.40
CA ASN A 182 18.58 22.12 -9.73
C ASN A 182 19.37 20.81 -9.54
N SER A 183 18.75 19.66 -9.82
CA SER A 183 19.37 18.34 -9.58
C SER A 183 20.40 17.93 -10.65
N GLY A 184 20.52 18.70 -11.74
CA GLY A 184 21.31 18.30 -12.91
C GLY A 184 20.75 17.07 -13.62
N GLY A 185 19.42 16.88 -13.58
CA GLY A 185 18.73 15.75 -14.18
C GLY A 185 18.76 14.46 -13.38
N LYS A 186 19.10 14.50 -12.09
CA LYS A 186 19.11 13.33 -11.19
C LYS A 186 17.77 13.04 -10.52
N ILE A 187 16.90 14.05 -10.44
CA ILE A 187 15.57 13.97 -9.84
C ILE A 187 14.52 14.23 -10.92
N GLU A 188 13.42 13.50 -10.85
CA GLU A 188 12.17 13.74 -11.59
C GLU A 188 11.01 13.76 -10.58
N CYS A 189 9.91 14.45 -10.91
CA CYS A 189 8.80 14.63 -9.99
C CYS A 189 7.54 13.94 -10.50
N VAL A 190 6.90 13.19 -9.62
CA VAL A 190 5.61 12.53 -9.84
C VAL A 190 4.66 13.03 -8.76
N SER A 191 3.44 13.39 -9.10
CA SER A 191 2.47 13.89 -8.13
C SER A 191 1.39 12.87 -7.79
N ALA A 192 0.88 12.95 -6.57
CA ALA A 192 -0.33 12.26 -6.12
C ALA A 192 -1.14 13.15 -5.16
N GLU A 193 -2.41 12.81 -4.94
CA GLU A 193 -3.28 13.61 -4.07
C GLU A 193 -3.08 13.31 -2.58
N ASN A 194 -2.63 12.11 -2.22
CA ASN A 194 -2.42 11.67 -0.85
C ASN A 194 -1.22 10.70 -0.74
N THR A 195 -0.85 10.40 0.50
CA THR A 195 0.32 9.57 0.79
C THR A 195 0.17 8.12 0.34
N GLU A 196 -1.00 7.52 0.49
CA GLU A 196 -1.25 6.13 0.08
C GLU A 196 -1.15 5.97 -1.44
N ASP A 197 -1.64 6.95 -2.21
CA ASP A 197 -1.51 6.97 -3.66
C ASP A 197 -0.03 7.07 -4.08
N CYS A 198 0.77 7.87 -3.38
CA CYS A 198 2.22 7.90 -3.61
C CYS A 198 2.88 6.55 -3.28
N ILE A 199 2.52 5.90 -2.16
CA ILE A 199 3.01 4.56 -1.84
C ILE A 199 2.63 3.56 -2.94
N ALA A 200 1.38 3.59 -3.41
CA ALA A 200 0.92 2.74 -4.50
C ALA A 200 1.70 3.01 -5.79
N LYS A 201 1.98 4.28 -6.13
CA LYS A 201 2.84 4.65 -7.27
C LYS A 201 4.26 4.09 -7.13
N ILE A 202 4.83 4.11 -5.92
CA ILE A 202 6.16 3.52 -5.68
C ILE A 202 6.11 2.00 -5.85
N VAL A 203 5.11 1.32 -5.28
CA VAL A 203 4.93 -0.13 -5.42
C VAL A 203 4.74 -0.54 -6.88
N LYS A 204 4.02 0.26 -7.68
CA LYS A 204 3.84 0.03 -9.12
C LYS A 204 5.09 0.38 -9.95
N GLY A 205 6.07 1.07 -9.38
CA GLY A 205 7.23 1.59 -10.09
C GLY A 205 6.90 2.78 -10.99
N GLU A 206 5.85 3.54 -10.70
CA GLU A 206 5.53 4.84 -11.30
C GLU A 206 6.32 5.98 -10.63
N ALA A 207 6.68 5.81 -9.36
CA ALA A 207 7.61 6.66 -8.60
C ALA A 207 8.66 5.77 -7.91
N ASP A 208 9.72 6.37 -7.36
CA ASP A 208 10.83 5.63 -6.75
C ASP A 208 10.97 5.91 -5.24
N ALA A 209 10.74 7.15 -4.80
CA ALA A 209 10.96 7.54 -3.41
C ALA A 209 10.04 8.66 -2.93
N MET A 210 9.85 8.73 -1.62
CA MET A 210 9.27 9.86 -0.88
C MET A 210 9.72 9.81 0.58
N SER A 211 9.57 10.91 1.32
CA SER A 211 9.71 10.90 2.78
C SER A 211 8.36 10.60 3.44
N LEU A 212 8.37 9.80 4.51
CA LEU A 212 7.15 9.32 5.18
C LEU A 212 7.21 9.53 6.69
N ASP A 213 6.05 9.83 7.28
CA ASP A 213 5.83 9.72 8.71
C ASP A 213 5.90 8.25 9.15
N GLY A 214 6.33 7.97 10.39
CA GLY A 214 6.49 6.62 10.92
C GLY A 214 5.26 5.71 10.77
N GLY A 215 4.04 6.26 10.82
CA GLY A 215 2.83 5.49 10.57
C GLY A 215 2.70 5.01 9.12
N TYR A 216 3.06 5.87 8.15
CA TYR A 216 3.09 5.48 6.74
C TYR A 216 4.30 4.59 6.40
N ILE A 217 5.41 4.67 7.15
CA ILE A 217 6.51 3.71 7.02
C ILE A 217 6.03 2.30 7.37
N TYR A 218 5.17 2.14 8.38
CA TYR A 218 4.56 0.84 8.69
C TYR A 218 3.71 0.32 7.53
N ILE A 219 2.86 1.16 6.93
CA ILE A 219 2.04 0.82 5.76
C ILE A 219 2.93 0.43 4.56
N ALA A 220 3.92 1.27 4.24
CA ALA A 220 4.88 1.05 3.17
C ALA A 220 5.65 -0.28 3.35
N GLY A 221 6.07 -0.58 4.58
CA GLY A 221 6.72 -1.85 4.92
C GLY A 221 5.82 -3.07 4.71
N LYS A 222 4.53 -2.97 5.04
CA LYS A 222 3.54 -4.02 4.72
C LYS A 222 3.31 -4.18 3.22
N CYS A 223 3.57 -3.15 2.42
CA CYS A 223 3.56 -3.19 0.96
C CYS A 223 4.90 -3.64 0.34
N GLY A 224 5.90 -4.01 1.14
CA GLY A 224 7.20 -4.49 0.68
C GLY A 224 8.23 -3.40 0.36
N LEU A 225 7.95 -2.14 0.71
CA LEU A 225 8.92 -1.06 0.61
C LEU A 225 9.86 -1.06 1.83
N VAL A 226 11.05 -0.47 1.68
CA VAL A 226 12.07 -0.42 2.73
C VAL A 226 12.50 1.02 3.03
N PRO A 227 12.81 1.37 4.29
CA PRO A 227 13.41 2.65 4.62
C PRO A 227 14.86 2.71 4.10
N VAL A 228 15.24 3.83 3.48
CA VAL A 228 16.58 4.02 2.89
C VAL A 228 17.41 5.02 3.71
N LEU A 229 16.81 6.16 4.07
CA LEU A 229 17.41 7.23 4.86
C LEU A 229 16.37 7.75 5.88
N ALA A 230 16.84 8.36 6.97
CA ALA A 230 16.01 8.98 7.99
C ALA A 230 16.27 10.49 8.08
N GLU A 231 15.22 11.28 8.34
CA GLU A 231 15.36 12.71 8.62
C GLU A 231 15.93 12.94 10.03
N ASN A 232 16.98 13.76 10.13
CA ASN A 232 17.58 14.20 11.40
C ASN A 232 17.22 15.67 11.68
N TYR A 233 16.93 16.00 12.94
CA TYR A 233 16.35 17.30 13.33
C TYR A 233 17.11 18.05 14.43
N LYS A 234 17.98 17.38 15.19
CA LYS A 234 18.68 17.93 16.36
C LYS A 234 20.18 18.05 16.15
N THR A 235 20.77 17.20 15.31
CA THR A 235 22.21 17.18 15.05
C THR A 235 22.51 17.98 13.80
N GLU A 236 23.34 19.02 13.93
CA GLU A 236 23.76 19.88 12.81
C GLU A 236 25.23 19.62 12.41
N GLY A 237 25.64 20.09 11.22
CA GLY A 237 27.01 19.98 10.72
C GLY A 237 27.37 18.60 10.14
N GLU A 238 28.66 18.34 9.98
CA GLU A 238 29.18 17.13 9.31
C GLU A 238 28.77 15.82 9.99
N ASN A 239 28.57 15.85 11.32
CA ASN A 239 28.15 14.69 12.08
C ASN A 239 26.67 14.32 11.86
N CYS A 240 25.86 15.20 11.26
CA CYS A 240 24.43 14.96 11.02
C CYS A 240 24.18 13.67 10.23
N VAL A 241 25.02 13.36 9.24
CA VAL A 241 24.82 12.21 8.33
C VAL A 241 25.03 10.87 9.04
N ASN A 242 25.89 10.81 10.06
CA ASN A 242 26.31 9.56 10.72
C ASN A 242 25.79 9.44 12.16
N THR A 243 25.00 10.40 12.65
CA THR A 243 24.49 10.39 14.02
C THR A 243 23.04 9.90 14.04
N PRO A 244 22.75 8.71 14.59
CA PRO A 244 21.38 8.25 14.78
C PRO A 244 20.69 9.10 15.85
N GLU A 245 19.57 9.72 15.49
CA GLU A 245 18.74 10.42 16.47
C GLU A 245 17.76 9.48 17.17
N LYS A 246 17.40 9.81 18.42
CA LYS A 246 16.38 9.08 19.19
C LYS A 246 14.94 9.36 18.70
N GLY A 247 14.79 10.07 17.58
CA GLY A 247 13.50 10.56 17.08
C GLY A 247 12.99 11.83 17.76
N TYR A 248 11.71 12.11 17.53
CA TYR A 248 10.97 13.26 18.07
C TYR A 248 9.97 12.83 19.14
N LEU A 249 9.47 13.79 19.93
CA LEU A 249 8.50 13.52 20.99
C LEU A 249 7.09 13.90 20.54
N ALA A 250 6.16 12.93 20.57
CA ALA A 250 4.74 13.20 20.38
C ALA A 250 4.15 13.84 21.65
N VAL A 251 3.46 14.96 21.51
CA VAL A 251 2.91 15.74 22.63
C VAL A 251 1.46 16.16 22.36
N ALA A 252 0.69 16.30 23.44
CA ALA A 252 -0.65 16.90 23.43
C ALA A 252 -0.56 18.34 23.96
N VAL A 253 -0.84 19.32 23.12
CA VAL A 253 -0.74 20.74 23.43
C VAL A 253 -2.14 21.29 23.71
N VAL A 254 -2.28 22.04 24.81
CA VAL A 254 -3.50 22.73 25.19
C VAL A 254 -3.21 24.20 25.45
N LYS A 255 -4.24 25.06 25.39
CA LYS A 255 -4.09 26.47 25.76
C LYS A 255 -3.94 26.60 27.27
N LYS A 256 -3.01 27.43 27.73
CA LYS A 256 -2.87 27.77 29.16
C LYS A 256 -4.15 28.37 29.75
N SER A 257 -4.92 29.10 28.93
CA SER A 257 -6.20 29.70 29.33
C SER A 257 -7.32 28.67 29.58
N SER A 258 -7.16 27.42 29.15
CA SER A 258 -8.13 26.35 29.41
C SER A 258 -8.16 25.90 30.87
N GLY A 259 -7.22 26.38 31.70
CA GLY A 259 -7.13 26.05 33.13
C GLY A 259 -6.60 24.64 33.40
N PRO A 260 -6.35 24.30 34.68
CA PRO A 260 -5.82 22.99 35.08
C PRO A 260 -6.84 21.86 34.93
N ASP A 261 -8.12 22.20 34.77
CA ASP A 261 -9.18 21.22 34.62
C ASP A 261 -8.99 20.40 33.34
N LEU A 262 -8.54 20.99 32.23
CA LEU A 262 -8.27 20.24 31.00
C LEU A 262 -6.99 19.38 31.13
N ASN A 263 -7.16 18.07 31.21
CA ASN A 263 -6.08 17.10 31.37
C ASN A 263 -6.33 15.81 30.55
N TRP A 264 -5.35 14.91 30.54
CA TRP A 264 -5.40 13.67 29.74
C TRP A 264 -6.60 12.76 30.05
N ASN A 265 -7.16 12.83 31.26
CA ASN A 265 -8.26 11.96 31.67
C ASN A 265 -9.64 12.51 31.31
N ASN A 266 -9.77 13.80 30.94
CA ASN A 266 -11.06 14.43 30.64
C ASN A 266 -11.14 15.08 29.25
N LEU A 267 -10.45 14.46 28.28
CA LEU A 267 -10.52 14.84 26.87
C LEU A 267 -11.84 14.46 26.18
N LYS A 268 -12.68 13.63 26.80
CA LYS A 268 -13.96 13.22 26.24
C LYS A 268 -14.87 14.43 26.01
N GLY A 269 -15.44 14.53 24.81
CA GLY A 269 -16.32 15.64 24.40
C GLY A 269 -15.58 16.95 24.08
N LYS A 270 -14.25 17.01 24.21
CA LYS A 270 -13.45 18.18 23.83
C LYS A 270 -13.21 18.24 22.33
N LYS A 271 -12.77 19.41 21.86
CA LYS A 271 -12.42 19.66 20.47
C LYS A 271 -10.97 19.29 20.18
N SER A 272 -10.73 18.39 19.22
CA SER A 272 -9.38 17.88 18.93
C SER A 272 -8.83 18.31 17.58
N CYS A 273 -7.52 18.51 17.51
CA CYS A 273 -6.79 18.86 16.29
C CYS A 273 -5.66 17.85 16.06
N HIS A 274 -5.62 17.27 14.85
CA HIS A 274 -4.71 16.19 14.50
C HIS A 274 -3.96 16.55 13.21
N THR A 275 -2.72 16.07 13.08
CA THR A 275 -1.93 16.33 11.86
C THR A 275 -2.56 15.70 10.61
N ALA A 276 -3.02 14.46 10.75
CA ALA A 276 -3.80 13.66 9.80
C ALA A 276 -4.00 12.28 10.42
N VAL A 277 -4.98 11.52 9.90
CA VAL A 277 -5.14 10.09 10.18
C VAL A 277 -3.87 9.33 9.80
N ASP A 278 -3.58 8.26 10.55
CA ASP A 278 -2.43 7.35 10.39
C ASP A 278 -1.03 7.94 10.64
N ARG A 279 -0.93 9.21 11.02
CA ARG A 279 0.35 9.82 11.42
C ARG A 279 0.68 9.53 12.88
N THR A 280 1.97 9.43 13.18
CA THR A 280 2.51 8.99 14.48
C THR A 280 2.03 9.89 15.62
N ALA A 281 2.46 11.16 15.66
CA ALA A 281 2.13 12.06 16.77
C ALA A 281 0.69 12.55 16.75
N GLY A 282 0.12 12.77 15.57
CA GLY A 282 -1.23 13.31 15.43
C GLY A 282 -2.35 12.27 15.58
N TRP A 283 -2.08 10.98 15.39
CA TRP A 283 -3.11 9.94 15.36
C TRP A 283 -2.70 8.67 16.10
N ASN A 284 -1.70 7.94 15.62
CA ASN A 284 -1.40 6.57 16.10
C ASN A 284 -1.10 6.54 17.60
N ILE A 285 -0.24 7.44 18.09
CA ILE A 285 0.09 7.53 19.51
C ILE A 285 -1.13 7.97 20.35
N PRO A 286 -1.76 9.13 20.12
CA PRO A 286 -2.87 9.55 20.97
C PRO A 286 -4.08 8.61 20.88
N MET A 287 -4.45 8.14 19.68
CA MET A 287 -5.61 7.26 19.51
C MET A 287 -5.32 5.85 20.04
N GLY A 288 -4.09 5.34 19.90
CA GLY A 288 -3.69 4.08 20.50
C GLY A 288 -3.75 4.11 22.04
N LEU A 289 -3.31 5.21 22.66
CA LEU A 289 -3.43 5.39 24.10
C LEU A 289 -4.90 5.53 24.55
N LEU A 290 -5.74 6.22 23.77
CA LEU A 290 -7.17 6.32 24.05
C LEU A 290 -7.88 4.98 23.88
N TYR A 291 -7.58 4.22 22.83
CA TYR A 291 -8.13 2.88 22.59
C TYR A 291 -7.91 1.98 23.80
N ASN A 292 -6.72 1.97 24.38
CA ASN A 292 -6.41 1.18 25.58
C ASN A 292 -7.24 1.59 26.81
N LYS A 293 -7.82 2.78 26.84
CA LYS A 293 -8.72 3.25 27.90
C LYS A 293 -10.19 3.00 27.60
N ILE A 294 -10.63 3.20 26.36
CA ILE A 294 -12.05 3.17 25.98
C ILE A 294 -12.48 1.84 25.35
N ASN A 295 -11.53 1.01 24.93
CA ASN A 295 -11.70 -0.26 24.24
C ASN A 295 -12.66 -0.18 23.04
N SER A 296 -12.52 0.90 22.24
CA SER A 296 -13.41 1.22 21.12
C SER A 296 -12.66 1.99 20.04
N CYS A 297 -12.95 1.68 18.78
CA CYS A 297 -12.42 2.39 17.61
C CYS A 297 -13.28 3.60 17.21
N LYS A 298 -14.38 3.88 17.94
CA LYS A 298 -15.30 5.00 17.65
C LYS A 298 -14.74 6.31 18.20
N PHE A 299 -13.57 6.72 17.71
CA PHE A 299 -12.88 7.95 18.14
C PHE A 299 -13.66 9.23 17.80
N ASP A 300 -14.48 9.17 16.76
CA ASP A 300 -15.47 10.17 16.37
C ASP A 300 -16.58 10.37 17.41
N GLN A 301 -16.78 9.41 18.32
CA GLN A 301 -17.72 9.51 19.43
C GLN A 301 -17.04 9.86 20.76
N PHE A 302 -15.71 9.86 20.79
CA PHE A 302 -14.94 10.23 21.97
C PHE A 302 -14.76 11.75 22.07
N PHE A 303 -14.32 12.38 21.00
CA PHE A 303 -14.25 13.85 20.89
C PHE A 303 -15.61 14.41 20.48
N GLY A 304 -15.89 15.66 20.86
CA GLY A 304 -17.14 16.33 20.47
C GLY A 304 -17.12 16.71 19.00
N GLU A 305 -16.05 17.39 18.59
CA GLU A 305 -15.76 17.79 17.21
C GLU A 305 -14.24 17.75 17.02
N GLY A 306 -13.77 17.61 15.79
CA GLY A 306 -12.34 17.62 15.52
C GLY A 306 -11.98 18.07 14.12
N CYS A 307 -10.68 18.26 13.90
CA CYS A 307 -10.09 18.20 12.58
C CYS A 307 -8.98 17.15 12.54
N ALA A 308 -9.26 16.04 11.85
CA ALA A 308 -8.35 14.96 11.55
C ALA A 308 -8.39 14.66 10.04
N PRO A 309 -7.58 15.39 9.25
CA PRO A 309 -7.52 15.22 7.81
C PRO A 309 -7.32 13.76 7.39
N GLY A 310 -8.06 13.30 6.38
CA GLY A 310 -8.14 11.89 5.98
C GLY A 310 -9.31 11.10 6.59
N SER A 311 -10.03 11.68 7.56
CA SER A 311 -11.27 11.08 8.09
C SER A 311 -12.43 11.15 7.08
N GLN A 312 -13.51 10.42 7.36
CA GLN A 312 -14.75 10.54 6.59
C GLN A 312 -15.32 11.96 6.72
N ARG A 313 -15.65 12.60 5.58
CA ARG A 313 -16.08 14.02 5.55
C ARG A 313 -17.29 14.34 6.44
N ASN A 314 -18.20 13.39 6.63
CA ASN A 314 -19.41 13.54 7.45
C ASN A 314 -19.21 13.17 8.93
N SER A 315 -17.99 12.81 9.33
CA SER A 315 -17.64 12.50 10.73
C SER A 315 -17.44 13.78 11.55
N SER A 316 -17.66 13.70 12.86
CA SER A 316 -17.29 14.75 13.84
C SER A 316 -15.81 15.12 13.74
N LEU A 317 -14.95 14.18 13.30
CA LEU A 317 -13.52 14.37 13.12
C LEU A 317 -13.15 15.31 11.97
N CYS A 318 -14.09 15.68 11.09
CA CYS A 318 -13.87 16.68 10.05
C CYS A 318 -14.59 18.01 10.33
N ALA A 319 -15.38 18.10 11.41
CA ALA A 319 -16.26 19.24 11.68
C ALA A 319 -15.51 20.57 11.86
N LEU A 320 -14.27 20.55 12.36
CA LEU A 320 -13.48 21.76 12.58
C LEU A 320 -12.59 22.15 11.39
N CYS A 321 -12.35 21.23 10.46
CA CYS A 321 -11.50 21.45 9.30
C CYS A 321 -12.01 22.61 8.43
N ILE A 322 -11.11 23.31 7.75
CA ILE A 322 -11.43 24.60 7.11
C ILE A 322 -11.09 24.66 5.62
N GLY A 323 -10.65 23.54 5.05
CA GLY A 323 -10.36 23.40 3.64
C GLY A 323 -9.34 24.40 3.12
N SER A 324 -9.40 24.61 1.82
CA SER A 324 -8.52 25.54 1.12
C SER A 324 -9.11 26.93 1.09
N GLU A 325 -8.24 27.93 1.19
CA GLU A 325 -8.63 29.32 0.94
C GLU A 325 -8.91 29.58 -0.55
N ARG A 326 -8.29 28.81 -1.44
CA ARG A 326 -8.34 29.02 -2.90
C ARG A 326 -9.38 28.16 -3.60
N ALA A 327 -9.82 27.07 -2.97
CA ALA A 327 -10.70 26.08 -3.60
C ALA A 327 -11.72 25.52 -2.59
N PRO A 328 -13.03 25.79 -2.75
CA PRO A 328 -14.06 25.25 -1.86
C PRO A 328 -14.18 23.71 -2.01
N GLY A 329 -14.69 23.03 -0.97
CA GLY A 329 -14.94 21.58 -1.00
C GLY A 329 -13.70 20.71 -0.75
N ARG A 330 -12.61 21.33 -0.27
CA ARG A 330 -11.32 20.70 0.04
C ARG A 330 -11.11 20.44 1.54
N GLU A 331 -12.17 20.54 2.33
CA GLU A 331 -12.16 20.30 3.77
C GLU A 331 -11.75 18.85 4.07
N CYS A 332 -10.92 18.70 5.11
CA CYS A 332 -10.49 17.42 5.67
C CYS A 332 -9.67 16.53 4.70
N LEU A 333 -9.17 17.07 3.58
CA LEU A 333 -8.24 16.36 2.71
C LEU A 333 -6.89 16.16 3.39
N ALA A 334 -6.29 14.99 3.25
CA ALA A 334 -4.98 14.66 3.83
C ALA A 334 -3.80 15.21 3.01
N ASN A 335 -3.86 16.51 2.65
CA ASN A 335 -2.79 17.22 1.95
C ASN A 335 -2.86 18.73 2.24
N ASN A 336 -1.92 19.50 1.68
CA ASN A 336 -1.77 20.94 1.95
C ASN A 336 -2.92 21.82 1.43
N HIS A 337 -3.93 21.28 0.73
CA HIS A 337 -5.16 22.04 0.46
C HIS A 337 -5.96 22.30 1.74
N GLU A 338 -5.87 21.44 2.76
CA GLU A 338 -6.49 21.66 4.06
C GLU A 338 -5.55 22.49 4.94
N ARG A 339 -5.98 23.69 5.34
CA ARG A 339 -5.14 24.60 6.12
C ARG A 339 -4.85 24.12 7.54
N TYR A 340 -5.61 23.15 8.06
CA TYR A 340 -5.32 22.46 9.32
C TYR A 340 -4.54 21.15 9.17
N TYR A 341 -4.04 20.82 7.97
CA TYR A 341 -3.20 19.66 7.73
C TYR A 341 -1.76 19.80 8.26
N GLY A 342 -1.19 18.67 8.68
CA GLY A 342 0.19 18.59 9.15
C GLY A 342 0.41 19.21 10.53
N TYR A 343 1.69 19.32 10.90
CA TYR A 343 2.10 19.81 12.22
C TYR A 343 1.67 21.26 12.47
N THR A 344 1.97 22.15 11.53
CA THR A 344 1.60 23.58 11.61
C THR A 344 0.09 23.77 11.58
N GLY A 345 -0.62 23.04 10.73
CA GLY A 345 -2.08 23.13 10.62
C GLY A 345 -2.80 22.65 11.87
N ALA A 346 -2.36 21.54 12.47
CA ALA A 346 -2.94 21.03 13.72
C ALA A 346 -2.74 22.03 14.88
N PHE A 347 -1.57 22.67 14.97
CA PHE A 347 -1.34 23.72 15.95
C PHE A 347 -2.19 24.98 15.69
N ARG A 348 -2.33 25.38 14.42
CA ARG A 348 -3.24 26.47 14.03
C ARG A 348 -4.69 26.16 14.39
N CYS A 349 -5.15 24.93 14.18
CA CYS A 349 -6.47 24.46 14.59
C CYS A 349 -6.68 24.65 16.09
N LEU A 350 -5.69 24.32 16.94
CA LEU A 350 -5.78 24.58 18.37
C LEU A 350 -5.93 26.08 18.65
N VAL A 351 -5.13 26.93 18.00
CA VAL A 351 -5.21 28.38 18.20
C VAL A 351 -6.62 28.91 17.89
N GLU A 352 -7.18 28.50 16.76
CA GLU A 352 -8.42 29.09 16.21
C GLU A 352 -9.71 28.42 16.70
N LYS A 353 -9.73 27.09 16.92
CA LYS A 353 -10.98 26.33 17.17
C LYS A 353 -10.91 25.24 18.24
N GLY A 354 -9.81 24.51 18.32
CA GLY A 354 -9.68 23.30 19.15
C GLY A 354 -9.37 23.57 20.62
N ASP A 355 -9.52 22.53 21.44
CA ASP A 355 -9.12 22.51 22.86
C ASP A 355 -7.75 21.84 23.04
N VAL A 356 -7.42 20.85 22.19
CA VAL A 356 -6.16 20.09 22.22
C VAL A 356 -5.64 19.84 20.80
N ALA A 357 -4.32 19.99 20.60
CA ALA A 357 -3.63 19.54 19.39
C ALA A 357 -2.62 18.44 19.68
N PHE A 358 -2.61 17.41 18.85
CA PHE A 358 -1.63 16.33 18.89
C PHE A 358 -0.55 16.56 17.84
N VAL A 359 0.66 16.90 18.27
CA VAL A 359 1.78 17.36 17.41
C VAL A 359 3.12 16.86 17.97
N LYS A 360 4.24 17.18 17.30
CA LYS A 360 5.58 16.99 17.87
C LYS A 360 6.00 18.17 18.74
N ASP A 361 6.90 17.93 19.69
CA ASP A 361 7.42 18.89 20.68
C ASP A 361 7.92 20.22 20.07
N GLN A 362 8.61 20.15 18.94
CA GLN A 362 9.21 21.32 18.29
C GLN A 362 8.19 22.31 17.69
N VAL A 363 6.94 21.89 17.44
CA VAL A 363 5.97 22.68 16.66
C VAL A 363 5.61 23.99 17.34
N VAL A 364 5.48 23.98 18.67
CA VAL A 364 5.13 25.18 19.43
C VAL A 364 6.22 26.23 19.25
N GLN A 365 7.49 25.87 19.50
CA GLN A 365 8.63 26.79 19.37
C GLN A 365 8.85 27.29 17.93
N GLN A 366 8.50 26.48 16.92
CA GLN A 366 8.60 26.86 15.52
C GLN A 366 7.52 27.88 15.09
N ASN A 367 6.38 27.91 15.80
CA ASN A 367 5.22 28.73 15.43
C ASN A 367 4.93 29.86 16.41
N THR A 368 5.68 29.99 17.50
CA THR A 368 5.62 31.11 18.45
C THR A 368 6.84 32.03 18.31
N ASP A 369 6.78 33.21 18.93
CA ASP A 369 7.91 34.16 19.03
C ASP A 369 8.40 34.76 17.69
N GLY A 370 7.50 34.90 16.70
CA GLY A 370 7.79 35.64 15.46
C GLY A 370 8.73 34.93 14.47
N LYS A 371 9.05 33.64 14.68
CA LYS A 371 9.93 32.84 13.81
C LYS A 371 9.33 32.43 12.46
N LYS A 372 8.40 33.21 11.89
CA LYS A 372 8.01 33.03 10.47
C LYS A 372 9.18 33.48 9.59
N GLN A 373 10.09 32.56 9.25
CA GLN A 373 10.95 32.71 8.09
C GLN A 373 10.38 31.87 6.93
N GLY A 374 10.07 32.55 5.83
CA GLY A 374 9.91 31.98 4.49
C GLY A 374 8.59 31.30 4.23
#